data_AF-A0A419E2E6-F1
#
_entry.id   AF-A0A419E2E6-F1
#
_cell.length_a   1.000
_cell.length_b   1.000
_cell.length_c   1.000
_cell.angle_alpha   90.00
_cell.angle_beta   90.00
_cell.angle_gamma   90.00
#
_symmetry.space_group_name_H-M   'P 1'
#
loop_
_entity.id
_entity.type
_entity.pdbx_description
1 polymer ?
#
loop_
_entity_poly.entity_id
_entity_poly.type
_entity_poly.pdbx_seq_one_letter_code
_entity_poly.pdbx_strand_id
1 'polypeptide(L)'
;MKSEIRIPTLLGLGVLLSGMIVGVLLITSRQIFTSQASKSYIPQIVTLANISANSFSVYWQTDQPTIGFVQAGPTTQLNLTFTDTRDAQVPGEHQLHLVTLKNLTPNTTYYYKISSGSIIYPEGQPLSFTTPAETVSNDQQPLVGTVLDSTMQPVTEALVTLEIPGAHPLAAVTKIAGNFILPLTDVRHKETGENMSLDKLINAKLTIFDTIKTSNTTIPLPLVNSILPPVILGGEINLNVPVASPSAATSIYDLNGDGVINSLDLSIILKNAGKNPQDRRTDLNRDGIVDEKDIEIINKLIPQVRPK
;
A
#
# COMPACT_ATOMS: atom_id res chain seq x y z
N MET A 1 -48.16 -24.06 -64.68
CA MET A 1 -46.91 -24.79 -64.33
C MET A 1 -46.17 -23.99 -63.27
N LYS A 2 -45.90 -24.57 -62.10
CA LYS A 2 -45.17 -23.92 -61.01
C LYS A 2 -43.68 -24.18 -61.22
N SER A 3 -42.90 -23.13 -61.45
CA SER A 3 -41.45 -23.20 -61.65
C SER A 3 -40.78 -23.63 -60.33
N GLU A 4 -40.10 -24.77 -60.34
CA GLU A 4 -39.26 -25.20 -59.21
C GLU A 4 -37.90 -24.50 -59.31
N ILE A 5 -37.60 -23.62 -58.36
CA ILE A 5 -36.30 -22.96 -58.28
C ILE A 5 -35.27 -24.01 -57.84
N ARG A 6 -34.41 -24.44 -58.76
CA ARG A 6 -33.27 -25.33 -58.47
C ARG A 6 -32.04 -24.48 -58.21
N ILE A 7 -31.54 -24.48 -56.98
CA ILE A 7 -30.26 -23.84 -56.65
C ILE A 7 -29.14 -24.80 -57.08
N PRO A 8 -28.22 -24.38 -57.98
CA PRO A 8 -27.07 -25.20 -58.35
C PRO A 8 -26.26 -25.56 -57.11
N THR A 9 -25.90 -26.84 -56.96
CA THR A 9 -25.23 -27.37 -55.76
C THR A 9 -23.96 -26.59 -55.38
N LEU A 10 -23.21 -26.12 -56.38
CA LEU A 10 -22.01 -25.30 -56.18
C LEU A 10 -22.33 -23.91 -55.59
N LEU A 11 -23.45 -23.30 -55.98
CA LEU A 11 -23.90 -22.02 -55.41
C LEU A 11 -24.40 -22.21 -53.97
N GLY A 12 -25.14 -23.28 -53.71
CA GLY A 12 -25.57 -23.63 -52.35
C GLY A 12 -24.39 -23.88 -51.41
N LEU A 13 -23.37 -24.62 -51.89
CA LEU A 13 -22.16 -24.90 -51.13
C LEU A 13 -21.32 -23.64 -50.88
N GLY A 14 -21.24 -22.73 -51.86
CA GLY A 14 -20.55 -21.46 -51.71
C GLY A 14 -21.15 -20.56 -50.62
N VAL A 15 -22.49 -20.47 -50.55
CA VAL A 15 -23.19 -19.72 -49.50
C VAL A 15 -22.99 -20.37 -48.13
N LEU A 16 -22.97 -21.70 -48.06
CA LEU A 16 -22.78 -22.43 -46.81
C LEU A 16 -21.36 -22.25 -46.26
N LEU A 17 -20.34 -22.33 -47.13
CA LEU A 17 -18.94 -22.12 -46.75
C LEU A 17 -18.66 -20.66 -46.34
N SER A 18 -19.23 -19.68 -47.04
CA SER A 18 -19.07 -18.27 -46.66
C SER A 18 -19.76 -17.96 -45.33
N GLY A 19 -20.96 -18.48 -45.11
CA GLY A 19 -21.66 -18.37 -43.82
C GLY A 19 -20.88 -19.00 -42.67
N MET A 20 -20.24 -20.15 -42.90
CA MET A 20 -19.39 -20.80 -41.90
C MET A 20 -18.14 -19.98 -41.58
N ILE A 21 -17.46 -19.43 -42.60
CA ILE A 21 -16.27 -18.58 -42.41
C ILE A 21 -16.64 -17.32 -41.61
N VAL A 22 -17.72 -16.64 -42.00
CA VAL A 22 -18.21 -15.46 -41.27
C VAL A 22 -18.62 -15.82 -39.84
N GLY A 23 -19.31 -16.96 -39.64
CA GLY A 23 -19.68 -17.45 -38.32
C GLY A 23 -18.48 -17.74 -37.41
N VAL A 24 -17.44 -18.38 -37.94
CA VAL A 24 -16.19 -18.64 -37.21
C VAL A 24 -15.45 -17.34 -36.90
N LEU A 25 -15.41 -16.39 -37.84
CA LEU A 25 -14.81 -15.06 -37.60
C LEU A 25 -15.56 -14.29 -36.50
N LEU A 26 -16.89 -14.35 -36.47
CA LEU A 26 -17.71 -13.71 -35.42
C LEU A 26 -17.58 -14.40 -34.06
N ILE A 27 -17.39 -15.72 -34.02
CA ILE A 27 -17.14 -16.48 -32.78
C ILE A 27 -15.72 -16.26 -32.24
N THR A 28 -14.74 -16.10 -33.12
CA THR A 28 -13.33 -15.89 -32.74
C THR A 28 -13.00 -14.44 -32.43
N SER A 29 -13.78 -13.47 -32.92
CA SER A 29 -13.78 -12.12 -32.37
C SER A 29 -14.33 -12.19 -30.95
N ARG A 30 -13.43 -12.27 -29.96
CA ARG A 30 -13.77 -12.12 -28.56
C ARG A 30 -14.59 -10.83 -28.44
N GLN A 31 -15.87 -10.94 -28.16
CA GLN A 31 -16.63 -9.82 -27.62
C GLN A 31 -15.99 -9.51 -26.27
N ILE A 32 -15.00 -8.62 -26.28
CA ILE A 32 -14.53 -7.99 -25.06
C ILE A 32 -15.70 -7.12 -24.63
N PHE A 33 -16.61 -7.68 -23.85
CA PHE A 33 -17.47 -6.89 -23.00
C PHE A 33 -16.52 -6.18 -22.04
N THR A 34 -16.03 -5.01 -22.44
CA THR A 34 -15.54 -4.03 -21.48
C THR A 34 -16.78 -3.61 -20.70
N SER A 35 -17.08 -4.36 -19.64
CA SER A 35 -17.98 -3.86 -18.61
C SER A 35 -17.37 -2.55 -18.16
N GLN A 36 -18.01 -1.45 -18.53
CA GLN A 36 -17.77 -0.18 -17.87
C GLN A 36 -18.40 -0.33 -16.49
N ALA A 37 -17.72 -1.05 -15.60
CA ALA A 37 -18.09 -1.06 -14.20
C ALA A 37 -18.17 0.42 -13.79
N SER A 38 -19.36 0.86 -13.42
CA SER A 38 -19.53 2.20 -12.86
C SER A 38 -18.55 2.30 -11.70
N LYS A 39 -17.58 3.20 -11.81
CA LYS A 39 -16.69 3.66 -10.73
C LYS A 39 -17.34 3.41 -9.36
N SER A 40 -16.80 2.47 -8.60
CA SER A 40 -17.47 1.89 -7.44
C SER A 40 -16.75 2.21 -6.12
N TYR A 41 -17.53 2.45 -5.06
CA TYR A 41 -17.04 2.55 -3.68
C TYR A 41 -16.92 1.18 -3.01
N ILE A 42 -17.18 0.08 -3.73
CA ILE A 42 -17.08 -1.28 -3.19
C ILE A 42 -15.61 -1.58 -2.82
N PRO A 43 -15.33 -1.95 -1.56
CA PRO A 43 -13.99 -2.41 -1.16
C PRO A 43 -13.50 -3.60 -1.98
N GLN A 44 -12.32 -3.47 -2.55
CA GLN A 44 -11.58 -4.50 -3.29
C GLN A 44 -10.33 -4.90 -2.51
N ILE A 45 -9.88 -6.14 -2.66
CA ILE A 45 -8.63 -6.65 -2.05
C ILE A 45 -8.63 -6.47 -0.51
N VAL A 46 -9.77 -6.72 0.13
CA VAL A 46 -9.91 -6.59 1.59
C VAL A 46 -8.99 -7.59 2.29
N THR A 47 -7.96 -7.08 2.96
CA THR A 47 -6.88 -7.90 3.53
C THR A 47 -6.55 -7.49 4.95
N LEU A 48 -6.32 -8.49 5.82
CA LEU A 48 -5.83 -8.30 7.18
C LEU A 48 -4.30 -8.16 7.20
N ALA A 49 -3.78 -7.24 8.02
CA ALA A 49 -2.36 -7.00 8.21
C ALA A 49 -2.04 -6.54 9.65
N ASN A 50 -0.76 -6.43 9.99
CA ASN A 50 -0.26 -5.88 11.28
C ASN A 50 -0.97 -6.49 12.50
N ILE A 51 -0.94 -7.82 12.60
CA ILE A 51 -1.70 -8.53 13.62
C ILE A 51 -0.92 -8.53 14.94
N SER A 52 -1.59 -8.14 16.01
CA SER A 52 -1.10 -8.21 17.38
C SER A 52 -2.18 -8.77 18.31
N ALA A 53 -1.83 -9.06 19.55
CA ALA A 53 -2.80 -9.51 20.57
C ALA A 53 -3.88 -8.46 20.86
N ASN A 54 -3.62 -7.18 20.59
CA ASN A 54 -4.53 -6.07 20.92
C ASN A 54 -4.87 -5.17 19.73
N SER A 55 -4.47 -5.55 18.52
CA SER A 55 -4.77 -4.81 17.30
C SER A 55 -4.71 -5.67 16.05
N PHE A 56 -5.39 -5.23 15.01
CA PHE A 56 -5.11 -5.64 13.64
C PHE A 56 -5.47 -4.50 12.69
N SER A 57 -4.88 -4.53 11.50
CA SER A 57 -5.22 -3.63 10.41
C SER A 57 -6.04 -4.33 9.35
N VAL A 58 -6.91 -3.57 8.70
CA VAL A 58 -7.56 -3.95 7.43
C VAL A 58 -7.17 -2.91 6.39
N TYR A 59 -6.73 -3.37 5.22
CA TYR A 59 -6.57 -2.50 4.07
C TYR A 59 -7.43 -2.95 2.91
N TRP A 60 -7.84 -2.00 2.08
CA TRP A 60 -8.62 -2.23 0.86
C TRP A 60 -8.41 -1.09 -0.14
N GLN A 61 -8.88 -1.32 -1.36
CA GLN A 61 -8.87 -0.33 -2.43
C GLN A 61 -10.29 -0.07 -2.93
N THR A 62 -10.55 1.15 -3.40
CA THR A 62 -11.76 1.53 -4.13
C THR A 62 -11.39 2.13 -5.48
N ASP A 63 -12.34 2.13 -6.43
CA ASP A 63 -12.09 2.73 -7.75
C ASP A 63 -12.08 4.26 -7.68
N GLN A 64 -12.73 4.86 -6.68
CA GLN A 64 -12.85 6.31 -6.48
C GLN A 64 -12.48 6.72 -5.06
N PRO A 65 -11.96 7.95 -4.87
CA PRO A 65 -11.75 8.51 -3.55
C PRO A 65 -13.06 8.49 -2.76
N THR A 66 -12.99 8.03 -1.52
CA THR A 66 -14.17 7.95 -0.64
C THR A 66 -13.74 7.99 0.81
N ILE A 67 -14.65 8.38 1.70
CA ILE A 67 -14.45 8.23 3.14
C ILE A 67 -14.59 6.76 3.51
N GLY A 68 -13.61 6.23 4.23
CA GLY A 68 -13.54 4.83 4.63
C GLY A 68 -13.34 4.67 6.13
N PHE A 69 -14.13 3.80 6.77
CA PHE A 69 -13.97 3.45 8.18
C PHE A 69 -14.43 2.01 8.46
N VAL A 70 -14.01 1.45 9.58
CA VAL A 70 -14.40 0.11 10.03
C VAL A 70 -15.27 0.23 11.27
N GLN A 71 -16.46 -0.37 11.22
CA GLN A 71 -17.28 -0.61 12.41
C GLN A 71 -17.00 -2.02 12.92
N ALA A 72 -16.76 -2.17 14.22
CA ALA A 72 -16.41 -3.45 14.81
C ALA A 72 -16.98 -3.63 16.22
N GLY A 73 -16.97 -4.85 16.73
CA GLY A 73 -17.33 -5.17 18.11
C GLY A 73 -17.05 -6.63 18.46
N PRO A 74 -16.99 -6.98 19.75
CA PRO A 74 -16.86 -8.38 20.20
C PRO A 74 -18.14 -9.19 19.94
N THR A 75 -19.21 -8.53 19.49
CA THR A 75 -20.47 -9.13 19.06
C THR A 75 -20.88 -8.53 17.71
N THR A 76 -21.97 -9.01 17.11
CA THR A 76 -22.49 -8.48 15.84
C THR A 76 -23.12 -7.10 15.97
N GLN A 77 -23.27 -6.57 17.18
CA GLN A 77 -23.58 -5.17 17.46
C GLN A 77 -22.28 -4.35 17.39
N LEU A 78 -21.93 -3.89 16.19
CA LEU A 78 -20.67 -3.21 15.87
C LEU A 78 -20.62 -1.79 16.48
N ASN A 79 -20.27 -1.69 17.76
CA ASN A 79 -20.33 -0.45 18.55
C ASN A 79 -19.03 0.36 18.59
N LEU A 80 -17.95 -0.14 17.99
CA LEU A 80 -16.67 0.55 17.86
C LEU A 80 -16.53 1.07 16.43
N THR A 81 -15.91 2.24 16.27
CA THR A 81 -15.61 2.84 14.96
C THR A 81 -14.13 3.21 14.88
N PHE A 82 -13.50 2.82 13.78
CA PHE A 82 -12.09 3.06 13.49
C PHE A 82 -11.95 3.72 12.12
N THR A 83 -11.31 4.88 12.07
CA THR A 83 -11.07 5.64 10.83
C THR A 83 -9.73 5.26 10.20
N ASP A 84 -9.49 5.74 8.98
CA ASP A 84 -8.19 5.57 8.32
C ASP A 84 -7.04 6.04 9.21
N THR A 85 -5.91 5.34 9.15
CA THR A 85 -4.72 5.62 9.97
C THR A 85 -4.08 6.98 9.68
N ARG A 86 -4.41 7.60 8.54
CA ARG A 86 -4.01 8.98 8.22
C ARG A 86 -4.94 10.03 8.83
N ASP A 87 -6.17 9.66 9.17
CA ASP A 87 -7.20 10.58 9.63
C ASP A 87 -7.10 10.81 11.13
N ALA A 88 -6.79 12.04 11.53
CA ALA A 88 -6.67 12.39 12.94
C ALA A 88 -8.03 12.68 13.60
N GLN A 89 -8.82 13.58 13.02
CA GLN A 89 -10.09 14.05 13.59
C GLN A 89 -11.22 14.16 12.56
N VAL A 90 -10.86 14.42 11.31
CA VAL A 90 -11.81 14.52 10.20
C VAL A 90 -11.49 13.40 9.21
N PRO A 91 -12.44 12.51 8.91
CA PRO A 91 -12.24 11.49 7.89
C PRO A 91 -11.99 12.11 6.51
N GLY A 92 -10.93 11.66 5.84
CA GLY A 92 -10.55 12.08 4.50
C GLY A 92 -11.08 11.15 3.42
N GLU A 93 -11.10 11.64 2.17
CA GLU A 93 -11.34 10.78 1.02
C GLU A 93 -10.02 10.14 0.56
N HIS A 94 -10.00 8.81 0.50
CA HIS A 94 -8.86 8.03 0.03
C HIS A 94 -9.31 6.97 -0.99
N GLN A 95 -8.39 6.48 -1.82
CA GLN A 95 -8.63 5.33 -2.69
C GLN A 95 -8.02 4.03 -2.16
N LEU A 96 -6.84 4.16 -1.55
CA LEU A 96 -6.21 3.09 -0.78
C LEU A 96 -6.49 3.39 0.68
N HIS A 97 -7.04 2.44 1.42
CA HIS A 97 -7.37 2.60 2.84
C HIS A 97 -6.55 1.66 3.70
N LEU A 98 -6.14 2.14 4.88
CA LEU A 98 -5.55 1.32 5.93
C LEU A 98 -6.15 1.76 7.26
N VAL A 99 -6.96 0.89 7.88
CA VAL A 99 -7.61 1.14 9.17
C VAL A 99 -7.04 0.17 10.20
N THR A 100 -6.52 0.69 11.31
CA THR A 100 -6.05 -0.12 12.45
C THR A 100 -7.08 -0.12 13.56
N LEU A 101 -7.61 -1.30 13.86
CA LEU A 101 -8.43 -1.55 15.04
C LEU A 101 -7.49 -1.78 16.21
N LYS A 102 -7.47 -0.85 17.16
CA LYS A 102 -6.57 -0.84 18.33
C LYS A 102 -7.34 -1.00 19.64
N ASN A 103 -6.62 -1.24 20.73
CA ASN A 103 -7.18 -1.42 22.08
C ASN A 103 -8.17 -2.60 22.16
N LEU A 104 -7.86 -3.68 21.44
CA LEU A 104 -8.63 -4.91 21.44
C LEU A 104 -8.18 -5.82 22.59
N THR A 105 -9.06 -6.70 23.03
CA THR A 105 -8.74 -7.73 24.02
C THR A 105 -8.08 -8.93 23.32
N PRO A 106 -6.98 -9.50 23.86
CA PRO A 106 -6.39 -10.76 23.38
C PRO A 106 -7.37 -11.93 23.40
N ASN A 107 -7.13 -12.95 22.57
CA ASN A 107 -7.97 -14.16 22.46
C ASN A 107 -9.48 -13.88 22.30
N THR A 108 -9.84 -12.80 21.59
CA THR A 108 -11.22 -12.35 21.45
C THR A 108 -11.60 -12.25 19.99
N THR A 109 -12.74 -12.84 19.62
CA THR A 109 -13.31 -12.70 18.28
C THR A 109 -13.98 -11.34 18.15
N TYR A 110 -13.53 -10.55 17.18
CA TYR A 110 -14.16 -9.31 16.75
C TYR A 110 -14.85 -9.51 15.41
N TYR A 111 -16.08 -9.02 15.33
CA TYR A 111 -16.83 -8.89 14.09
C TYR A 111 -16.65 -7.49 13.54
N TYR A 112 -16.59 -7.33 12.22
CA TYR A 112 -16.42 -6.03 11.60
C TYR A 112 -17.06 -5.92 10.22
N LYS A 113 -17.40 -4.68 9.86
CA LYS A 113 -17.83 -4.25 8.52
C LYS A 113 -17.07 -3.00 8.13
N ILE A 114 -16.80 -2.88 6.84
CA ILE A 114 -16.17 -1.72 6.21
C ILE A 114 -17.27 -0.82 5.67
N SER A 115 -17.29 0.43 6.13
CA SER A 115 -18.08 1.49 5.52
C SER A 115 -17.19 2.25 4.54
N SER A 116 -17.60 2.29 3.28
CA SER A 116 -16.85 2.90 2.18
C SER A 116 -17.80 3.76 1.37
N GLY A 117 -17.80 5.07 1.66
CA GLY A 117 -18.79 6.00 1.13
C GLY A 117 -20.20 5.60 1.55
N SER A 118 -21.07 5.35 0.57
CA SER A 118 -22.44 4.85 0.80
C SER A 118 -22.54 3.33 0.91
N ILE A 119 -21.44 2.59 0.75
CA ILE A 119 -21.42 1.13 0.75
C ILE A 119 -21.04 0.60 2.13
N ILE A 120 -21.74 -0.44 2.57
CA ILE A 120 -21.36 -1.26 3.72
C ILE A 120 -20.93 -2.64 3.19
N TYR A 121 -19.71 -3.03 3.49
CA TYR A 121 -19.11 -4.29 3.06
C TYR A 121 -18.72 -5.17 4.26
N PRO A 122 -19.02 -6.48 4.21
CA PRO A 122 -19.93 -7.11 3.28
C PRO A 122 -21.39 -6.67 3.56
N GLU A 123 -22.24 -6.76 2.53
CA GLU A 123 -23.68 -6.47 2.66
C GLU A 123 -24.33 -7.39 3.71
N GLY A 124 -23.93 -8.68 3.73
CA GLY A 124 -24.45 -9.72 4.61
C GLY A 124 -23.82 -9.79 6.01
N GLN A 125 -23.43 -10.99 6.44
CA GLN A 125 -22.83 -11.21 7.76
C GLN A 125 -21.49 -10.48 7.90
N PRO A 126 -21.17 -9.90 9.08
CA PRO A 126 -19.89 -9.24 9.28
C PRO A 126 -18.73 -10.22 9.10
N LEU A 127 -17.59 -9.70 8.66
CA LEU A 127 -16.33 -10.43 8.71
C LEU A 127 -15.93 -10.62 10.17
N SER A 128 -15.09 -11.62 10.45
CA SER A 128 -14.61 -11.86 11.81
C SER A 128 -13.13 -12.17 11.84
N PHE A 129 -12.46 -11.72 12.89
CA PHE A 129 -11.08 -12.07 13.21
C PHE A 129 -10.92 -12.28 14.71
N THR A 130 -10.16 -13.29 15.11
CA THR A 130 -9.83 -13.54 16.52
C THR A 130 -8.43 -13.04 16.80
N THR A 131 -8.30 -12.09 17.72
CA THR A 131 -6.99 -11.61 18.17
C THR A 131 -6.19 -12.77 18.78
N PRO A 132 -4.88 -12.89 18.48
CA PRO A 132 -4.02 -13.86 19.13
C PRO A 132 -3.93 -13.66 20.64
N ALA A 133 -3.36 -14.67 21.31
CA ALA A 133 -2.93 -14.54 22.70
C ALA A 133 -1.81 -13.49 22.84
N GLU A 134 -1.67 -12.93 24.04
CA GLU A 134 -0.50 -12.10 24.34
C GLU A 134 0.78 -12.93 24.22
N THR A 135 1.74 -12.36 23.52
CA THR A 135 3.08 -12.92 23.35
C THR A 135 4.09 -11.94 23.92
N VAL A 136 5.25 -12.45 24.31
CA VAL A 136 6.35 -11.60 24.74
C VAL A 136 6.76 -10.70 23.57
N SER A 137 6.95 -9.41 23.84
CA SER A 137 7.47 -8.47 22.85
C SER A 137 8.83 -8.98 22.32
N ASN A 138 9.05 -8.86 21.02
CA ASN A 138 10.35 -9.16 20.41
C ASN A 138 11.08 -7.83 20.09
N ASP A 139 12.40 -7.89 19.99
CA ASP A 139 13.27 -6.72 19.78
C ASP A 139 13.61 -6.50 18.30
N GLN A 140 12.69 -6.84 17.39
CA GLN A 140 12.91 -6.65 15.96
C GLN A 140 12.82 -5.16 15.62
N GLN A 141 13.87 -4.63 14.98
CA GLN A 141 13.84 -3.26 14.48
C GLN A 141 12.78 -3.14 13.36
N PRO A 142 12.00 -2.05 13.33
CA PRO A 142 11.03 -1.85 12.27
C PRO A 142 11.75 -1.63 10.93
N LEU A 143 11.10 -2.07 9.86
CA LEU A 143 11.55 -1.80 8.50
C LEU A 143 11.07 -0.40 8.09
N VAL A 144 12.02 0.50 7.86
CA VAL A 144 11.77 1.91 7.53
C VAL A 144 12.22 2.17 6.10
N GLY A 145 11.50 3.00 5.38
CA GLY A 145 11.90 3.40 4.03
C GLY A 145 11.15 4.61 3.52
N THR A 146 11.42 4.99 2.28
CA THR A 146 10.76 6.13 1.64
C THR A 146 10.50 5.87 0.17
N VAL A 147 9.34 6.34 -0.27
CA VAL A 147 8.84 6.19 -1.62
C VAL A 147 8.84 7.55 -2.30
N LEU A 148 9.50 7.63 -3.45
CA LEU A 148 9.56 8.79 -4.31
C LEU A 148 8.97 8.46 -5.69
N ASP A 149 8.56 9.48 -6.43
CA ASP A 149 8.17 9.33 -7.83
C ASP A 149 9.37 9.50 -8.78
N SER A 150 9.13 9.41 -10.08
CA SER A 150 10.16 9.58 -11.12
C SER A 150 10.76 11.00 -11.17
N THR A 151 10.14 11.97 -10.50
CA THR A 151 10.61 13.36 -10.38
C THR A 151 11.32 13.61 -9.04
N MET A 152 11.58 12.56 -8.26
CA MET A 152 12.19 12.61 -6.93
C MET A 152 11.32 13.30 -5.87
N GLN A 153 10.01 13.40 -6.11
CA GLN A 153 9.08 13.95 -5.13
C GLN A 153 8.50 12.83 -4.25
N PRO A 154 8.23 13.10 -2.96
CA PRO A 154 7.61 12.13 -2.08
C PRO A 154 6.26 11.63 -2.59
N VAL A 155 6.06 10.32 -2.60
CA VAL A 155 4.75 9.71 -2.90
C VAL A 155 3.98 9.54 -1.61
N THR A 156 2.94 10.36 -1.43
CA THR A 156 1.98 10.20 -0.34
C THR A 156 0.92 9.16 -0.72
N GLU A 157 0.31 8.50 0.28
CA GLU A 157 -0.84 7.60 0.10
C GLU A 157 -0.59 6.28 -0.64
N ALA A 158 0.67 5.94 -0.93
CA ALA A 158 1.00 4.60 -1.42
C ALA A 158 0.87 3.58 -0.28
N LEU A 159 0.36 2.39 -0.60
CA LEU A 159 0.36 1.26 0.32
C LEU A 159 1.65 0.46 0.14
N VAL A 160 2.30 0.17 1.27
CA VAL A 160 3.50 -0.64 1.36
C VAL A 160 3.15 -1.92 2.09
N THR A 161 3.32 -3.08 1.46
CA THR A 161 3.06 -4.38 2.06
C THR A 161 4.32 -5.23 2.10
N LEU A 162 4.46 -6.01 3.17
CA LEU A 162 5.52 -7.00 3.31
C LEU A 162 4.91 -8.38 3.55
N GLU A 163 5.07 -9.25 2.56
CA GLU A 163 4.61 -10.64 2.61
C GLU A 163 5.77 -11.56 2.98
N ILE A 164 5.67 -12.20 4.14
CA ILE A 164 6.63 -13.19 4.62
C ILE A 164 5.97 -14.57 4.51
N PRO A 165 6.63 -15.58 3.89
CA PRO A 165 6.07 -16.92 3.78
C PRO A 165 5.61 -17.49 5.13
N GLY A 166 4.34 -17.89 5.21
CA GLY A 166 3.73 -18.43 6.44
C GLY A 166 3.29 -17.39 7.49
N ALA A 167 3.52 -16.09 7.28
CA ALA A 167 3.14 -15.03 8.21
C ALA A 167 1.99 -14.16 7.70
N HIS A 168 1.22 -13.56 8.61
CA HIS A 168 0.32 -12.47 8.23
C HIS A 168 1.12 -11.31 7.64
N PRO A 169 0.61 -10.64 6.59
CA PRO A 169 1.35 -9.55 5.97
C PRO A 169 1.45 -8.35 6.91
N LEU A 170 2.50 -7.56 6.74
CA LEU A 170 2.55 -6.21 7.29
C LEU A 170 2.11 -5.22 6.21
N ALA A 171 1.53 -4.10 6.65
CA ALA A 171 1.09 -3.02 5.78
C ALA A 171 1.35 -1.65 6.43
N ALA A 172 1.71 -0.67 5.61
CA ALA A 172 1.83 0.72 6.00
C ALA A 172 1.37 1.61 4.85
N VAL A 173 0.93 2.83 5.17
CA VAL A 173 0.68 3.87 4.15
C VAL A 173 1.80 4.89 4.23
N THR A 174 2.27 5.37 3.07
CA THR A 174 3.25 6.45 3.02
C THR A 174 2.64 7.77 3.49
N LYS A 175 3.36 8.48 4.35
CA LYS A 175 2.94 9.78 4.91
C LYS A 175 3.41 10.94 4.01
N ILE A 176 3.28 12.17 4.50
CA ILE A 176 3.58 13.42 3.76
C ILE A 176 5.00 13.42 3.15
N ALA A 177 5.98 12.76 3.80
CA ALA A 177 7.37 12.66 3.31
C ALA A 177 7.64 11.40 2.46
N GLY A 178 6.61 10.67 2.03
CA GLY A 178 6.76 9.39 1.35
C GLY A 178 7.29 8.27 2.25
N ASN A 179 7.45 8.56 3.55
CA ASN A 179 8.02 7.63 4.52
C ASN A 179 7.01 6.60 4.99
N PHE A 180 7.49 5.38 5.22
CA PHE A 180 6.71 4.27 5.79
C PHE A 180 7.50 3.56 6.89
N ILE A 181 6.76 2.89 7.78
CA ILE A 181 7.32 2.07 8.86
C ILE A 181 6.49 0.79 8.91
N LEU A 182 7.14 -0.36 8.69
CA LEU A 182 6.55 -1.68 8.85
C LEU A 182 7.05 -2.29 10.19
N PRO A 183 6.14 -2.59 11.13
CA PRO A 183 6.51 -3.10 12.44
C PRO A 183 6.89 -4.57 12.36
N LEU A 184 8.18 -4.89 12.17
CA LEU A 184 8.66 -6.28 12.16
C LEU A 184 8.39 -7.00 13.50
N THR A 185 8.12 -6.25 14.56
CA THR A 185 7.65 -6.78 15.84
C THR A 185 6.33 -7.52 15.75
N ASP A 186 5.50 -7.22 14.75
CA ASP A 186 4.15 -7.76 14.59
C ASP A 186 4.10 -8.95 13.62
N VAL A 187 5.25 -9.49 13.19
CA VAL A 187 5.27 -10.67 12.31
C VAL A 187 4.80 -11.89 13.09
N ARG A 188 3.67 -12.45 12.64
CA ARG A 188 3.02 -13.61 13.27
C ARG A 188 2.71 -14.69 12.27
N HIS A 189 2.86 -15.94 12.70
CA HIS A 189 2.44 -17.11 11.92
C HIS A 189 0.94 -17.06 11.63
N LYS A 190 0.53 -17.34 10.38
CA LYS A 190 -0.89 -17.33 9.99
C LYS A 190 -1.73 -18.39 10.70
N GLU A 191 -1.12 -19.53 10.99
CA GLU A 191 -1.81 -20.70 11.54
C GLU A 191 -2.02 -20.60 13.05
N THR A 192 -1.03 -20.05 13.77
CA THR A 192 -1.01 -20.05 15.23
C THR A 192 -1.24 -18.69 15.86
N GLY A 193 -0.99 -17.58 15.13
CA GLY A 193 -0.99 -16.23 15.69
C GLY A 193 0.18 -15.93 16.63
N GLU A 194 1.11 -16.87 16.81
CA GLU A 194 2.33 -16.68 17.59
C GLU A 194 3.34 -15.81 16.84
N ASN A 195 4.25 -15.17 17.58
CA ASN A 195 5.36 -14.41 16.99
C ASN A 195 6.22 -15.33 16.10
N MET A 196 6.57 -14.87 14.91
CA MET A 196 7.50 -15.55 14.03
C MET A 196 8.93 -15.04 14.29
N SER A 197 9.89 -15.94 14.52
CA SER A 197 11.31 -15.59 14.55
C SER A 197 11.81 -15.29 13.13
N LEU A 198 12.54 -14.18 13.00
CA LEU A 198 13.18 -13.73 11.75
C LEU A 198 14.70 -13.96 11.78
N ASP A 199 15.20 -14.86 12.63
CA ASP A 199 16.64 -15.09 12.83
C ASP A 199 17.28 -15.93 11.71
N LYS A 200 16.45 -16.57 10.88
CA LYS A 200 16.87 -17.37 9.74
C LYS A 200 16.61 -16.62 8.45
N LEU A 201 17.43 -16.91 7.43
CA LEU A 201 17.26 -16.34 6.10
C LEU A 201 15.88 -16.67 5.53
N ILE A 202 15.06 -15.64 5.34
CA ILE A 202 13.73 -15.71 4.73
C ILE A 202 13.63 -14.62 3.65
N ASN A 203 13.18 -15.01 2.47
CA ASN A 203 12.90 -14.07 1.39
C ASN A 203 11.46 -13.55 1.54
N ALA A 204 11.33 -12.29 1.91
CA ALA A 204 10.05 -11.59 2.03
C ALA A 204 9.80 -10.73 0.78
N LYS A 205 8.55 -10.61 0.36
CA LYS A 205 8.18 -9.78 -0.79
C LYS A 205 7.68 -8.43 -0.31
N LEU A 206 8.42 -7.37 -0.64
CA LEU A 206 8.01 -5.99 -0.45
C LEU A 206 7.26 -5.52 -1.70
N THR A 207 6.03 -5.02 -1.53
CA THR A 207 5.24 -4.42 -2.61
C THR A 207 4.87 -3.00 -2.20
N ILE A 208 5.07 -2.04 -3.09
CA ILE A 208 4.68 -0.64 -2.91
C ILE A 208 3.79 -0.28 -4.08
N PHE A 209 2.61 0.26 -3.83
CA PHE A 209 1.69 0.65 -4.89
C PHE A 209 0.83 1.85 -4.52
N ASP A 210 0.53 2.67 -5.53
CA ASP A 210 -0.55 3.64 -5.50
C ASP A 210 -1.71 3.14 -6.39
N THR A 211 -2.59 4.04 -6.84
CA THR A 211 -3.74 3.67 -7.69
C THR A 211 -3.37 3.38 -9.15
N ILE A 212 -2.13 3.66 -9.57
CA ILE A 212 -1.67 3.63 -10.97
C ILE A 212 -0.42 2.76 -11.15
N LYS A 213 0.51 2.84 -10.19
CA LYS A 213 1.86 2.28 -10.26
C LYS A 213 2.07 1.28 -9.13
N THR A 214 2.83 0.24 -9.45
CA THR A 214 3.26 -0.77 -8.50
C THR A 214 4.74 -1.06 -8.70
N SER A 215 5.45 -1.20 -7.60
CA SER A 215 6.82 -1.69 -7.52
C SER A 215 6.87 -2.87 -6.56
N ASN A 216 7.69 -3.87 -6.86
CA ASN A 216 7.87 -5.03 -5.98
C ASN A 216 9.33 -5.50 -5.99
N THR A 217 9.75 -6.12 -4.89
CA THR A 217 11.06 -6.76 -4.77
C THR A 217 11.09 -7.78 -3.66
N THR A 218 12.13 -8.59 -3.65
CA THR A 218 12.41 -9.57 -2.61
C THR A 218 13.48 -9.02 -1.68
N ILE A 219 13.21 -9.06 -0.38
CA ILE A 219 14.14 -8.62 0.66
C ILE A 219 14.52 -9.82 1.54
N PRO A 220 15.83 -10.03 1.83
CA PRO A 220 16.25 -11.05 2.77
C PRO A 220 16.04 -10.55 4.20
N LEU A 221 15.36 -11.35 5.03
CA LEU A 221 15.27 -11.18 6.49
C LEU A 221 16.16 -12.24 7.17
N PRO A 222 16.86 -11.92 8.27
CA PRO A 222 16.96 -10.60 8.88
C PRO A 222 17.78 -9.64 7.99
N LEU A 223 17.41 -8.36 7.99
CA LEU A 223 18.13 -7.34 7.25
C LEU A 223 19.39 -6.91 8.00
N VAL A 224 20.47 -6.61 7.27
CA VAL A 224 21.68 -5.99 7.83
C VAL A 224 21.39 -4.55 8.28
N ASN A 225 20.49 -3.85 7.57
CA ASN A 225 20.02 -2.51 7.90
C ASN A 225 18.49 -2.48 7.76
N SER A 226 17.80 -2.08 8.83
CA SER A 226 16.34 -1.96 8.82
C SER A 226 15.85 -0.68 8.12
N ILE A 227 16.76 0.21 7.71
CA ILE A 227 16.49 1.38 6.89
C ILE A 227 16.80 1.04 5.42
N LEU A 228 15.76 1.05 4.59
CA LEU A 228 15.88 0.82 3.15
C LEU A 228 16.33 2.10 2.42
N PRO A 229 17.08 1.98 1.32
CA PRO A 229 17.31 3.10 0.42
C PRO A 229 15.97 3.61 -0.15
N PRO A 230 15.90 4.88 -0.60
CA PRO A 230 14.71 5.41 -1.26
C PRO A 230 14.28 4.56 -2.45
N VAL A 231 12.97 4.33 -2.58
CA VAL A 231 12.37 3.52 -3.64
C VAL A 231 11.61 4.41 -4.62
N ILE A 232 11.92 4.31 -5.91
CA ILE A 232 11.17 4.99 -6.97
C ILE A 232 9.95 4.16 -7.37
N LEU A 233 8.74 4.68 -7.15
CA LEU A 233 7.50 3.99 -7.48
C LEU A 233 7.28 3.85 -8.99
N GLY A 234 6.91 2.64 -9.42
CA GLY A 234 6.76 2.25 -10.82
C GLY A 234 8.05 1.82 -11.49
N GLY A 235 9.18 1.84 -10.78
CA GLY A 235 10.47 1.28 -11.22
C GLY A 235 10.78 -0.08 -10.59
N GLU A 236 11.86 -0.71 -11.06
CA GLU A 236 12.46 -1.86 -10.37
C GLU A 236 13.08 -1.41 -9.04
N ILE A 237 12.74 -2.09 -7.94
CA ILE A 237 13.31 -1.75 -6.64
C ILE A 237 14.68 -2.43 -6.51
N ASN A 238 15.74 -1.63 -6.59
CA ASN A 238 17.10 -2.09 -6.36
C ASN A 238 17.54 -1.79 -4.92
N LEU A 239 17.67 -2.84 -4.11
CA LEU A 239 18.10 -2.75 -2.71
C LEU A 239 19.61 -2.86 -2.51
N ASN A 240 20.36 -3.13 -3.59
CA ASN A 240 21.82 -3.24 -3.57
C ASN A 240 22.50 -1.88 -3.73
N VAL A 241 21.74 -0.78 -3.71
CA VAL A 241 22.31 0.55 -3.55
C VAL A 241 22.83 0.60 -2.12
N PRO A 242 24.16 0.75 -1.89
CA PRO A 242 24.65 1.00 -0.55
C PRO A 242 23.84 2.15 0.00
N VAL A 243 23.20 1.98 1.17
CA VAL A 243 22.79 3.13 1.97
C VAL A 243 24.06 3.94 2.07
N ALA A 244 24.11 5.07 1.37
CA ALA A 244 25.30 5.89 1.41
C ALA A 244 25.54 6.10 2.90
N SER A 245 26.70 5.66 3.37
CA SER A 245 27.20 6.12 4.64
C SER A 245 27.99 7.38 4.30
N PRO A 246 27.39 8.58 4.24
CA PRO A 246 28.20 9.74 4.47
C PRO A 246 28.34 9.86 5.98
N SER A 247 29.58 9.83 6.47
CA SER A 247 29.91 10.47 7.74
C SER A 247 29.32 11.90 7.73
N ALA A 248 28.13 12.08 8.30
CA ALA A 248 27.44 13.37 8.39
C ALA A 248 27.09 13.73 9.84
N ALA A 249 27.83 13.20 10.83
CA ALA A 249 27.69 13.56 12.24
C ALA A 249 27.87 15.07 12.55
N THR A 250 28.12 15.91 11.53
CA THR A 250 28.22 17.38 11.61
C THR A 250 27.45 18.12 10.49
N SER A 251 26.60 17.45 9.71
CA SER A 251 25.83 18.12 8.65
C SER A 251 24.66 18.90 9.24
N ILE A 252 24.49 20.16 8.84
CA ILE A 252 23.29 20.95 9.19
C ILE A 252 22.00 20.39 8.58
N TYR A 253 22.13 19.45 7.64
CA TYR A 253 21.02 18.78 6.96
C TYR A 253 20.62 17.45 7.61
N ASP A 254 21.40 16.98 8.59
CA ASP A 254 21.04 15.89 9.48
C ASP A 254 20.21 16.49 10.64
N LEU A 255 18.89 16.56 10.42
CA LEU A 255 17.95 17.25 11.28
C LEU A 255 17.56 16.39 12.49
N ASN A 256 17.59 15.06 12.34
CA ASN A 256 17.31 14.10 13.41
C ASN A 256 18.55 13.68 14.21
N GLY A 257 19.77 13.99 13.74
CA GLY A 257 21.04 13.74 14.40
C GLY A 257 21.50 12.28 14.35
N ASP A 258 21.01 11.49 13.39
CA ASP A 258 21.35 10.07 13.26
C ASP A 258 22.63 9.82 12.43
N GLY A 259 23.23 10.89 11.90
CA GLY A 259 24.44 10.86 11.09
C GLY A 259 24.20 10.53 9.62
N VAL A 260 22.95 10.43 9.16
CA VAL A 260 22.57 10.02 7.79
C VAL A 260 21.51 10.96 7.22
N ILE A 261 21.87 11.77 6.23
CA ILE A 261 20.88 12.61 5.52
C ILE A 261 19.95 11.74 4.68
N ASN A 262 18.71 11.59 5.12
CA ASN A 262 17.71 10.75 4.48
C ASN A 262 16.29 11.36 4.60
N SER A 263 15.29 10.55 4.32
CA SER A 263 13.90 10.97 4.32
C SER A 263 13.32 11.27 5.71
N LEU A 264 13.94 10.77 6.78
CA LEU A 264 13.61 11.14 8.14
C LEU A 264 13.89 12.63 8.37
N ASP A 265 14.97 13.17 7.80
CA ASP A 265 15.26 14.60 7.84
C ASP A 265 14.25 15.40 7.01
N LEU A 266 13.92 14.92 5.80
CA LEU A 266 12.86 15.51 4.99
C LEU A 266 11.52 15.54 5.73
N SER A 267 11.20 14.52 6.52
CA SER A 267 9.97 14.50 7.32
C SER A 267 9.92 15.60 8.39
N ILE A 268 11.07 15.99 8.93
CA ILE A 268 11.19 17.12 9.87
C ILE A 268 10.92 18.43 9.14
N ILE A 269 11.42 18.59 7.90
CA ILE A 269 11.13 19.75 7.06
C ILE A 269 9.64 19.87 6.77
N LEU A 270 9.02 18.80 6.29
CA LEU A 270 7.59 18.81 5.94
C LEU A 270 6.69 19.05 7.15
N LYS A 271 7.06 18.57 8.33
CA LYS A 271 6.33 18.85 9.58
C LYS A 271 6.34 20.33 9.97
N ASN A 272 7.33 21.09 9.52
CA ASN A 272 7.54 22.50 9.85
C ASN A 272 7.18 23.46 8.71
N ALA A 273 6.50 22.99 7.65
CA ALA A 273 6.11 23.79 6.51
C ALA A 273 5.31 25.06 6.90
N GLY A 274 5.63 26.19 6.26
CA GLY A 274 4.95 27.47 6.45
C GLY A 274 5.84 28.62 6.95
N LYS A 275 5.22 29.78 7.20
CA LYS A 275 5.90 31.07 7.45
C LYS A 275 6.46 31.26 8.86
N ASN A 276 6.44 30.22 9.71
CA ASN A 276 6.93 30.25 11.09
C ASN A 276 7.22 28.81 11.57
N PRO A 277 8.30 28.17 11.07
CA PRO A 277 8.64 26.82 11.48
C PRO A 277 8.95 26.77 12.99
N GLN A 278 8.47 25.72 13.66
CA GLN A 278 8.80 25.48 15.07
C GLN A 278 10.29 25.14 15.21
N ASP A 279 10.82 24.38 14.24
CA ASP A 279 12.24 24.11 14.11
C ASP A 279 12.86 24.99 13.02
N ARG A 280 13.61 26.02 13.38
CA ARG A 280 14.26 26.91 12.40
C ARG A 280 15.32 26.21 11.55
N ARG A 281 15.78 25.02 11.94
CA ARG A 281 16.75 24.25 11.14
C ARG A 281 16.14 23.73 9.85
N THR A 282 14.81 23.69 9.72
CA THR A 282 14.13 23.21 8.52
C THR A 282 14.02 24.24 7.41
N ASP A 283 14.25 25.52 7.72
CA ASP A 283 14.40 26.60 6.73
C ASP A 283 15.85 26.58 6.21
N LEU A 284 16.09 25.71 5.24
CA LEU A 284 17.42 25.40 4.71
C LEU A 284 17.97 26.55 3.87
N ASN A 285 17.10 27.29 3.18
CA ASN A 285 17.48 28.44 2.37
C ASN A 285 17.53 29.76 3.18
N ARG A 286 16.99 29.78 4.40
CA ARG A 286 16.95 30.91 5.34
C ARG A 286 16.12 32.10 4.85
N ASP A 287 15.07 31.86 4.08
CA ASP A 287 14.14 32.89 3.59
C ASP A 287 12.98 33.17 4.55
N GLY A 288 12.92 32.46 5.69
CA GLY A 288 11.91 32.61 6.73
C GLY A 288 10.63 31.81 6.47
N ILE A 289 10.58 31.03 5.39
CA ILE A 289 9.44 30.19 5.03
C ILE A 289 9.95 28.79 4.72
N VAL A 290 9.40 27.77 5.38
CA VAL A 290 9.67 26.39 4.97
C VAL A 290 8.76 26.01 3.82
N ASP A 291 9.32 25.93 2.62
CA ASP A 291 8.60 25.68 1.37
C ASP A 291 9.30 24.66 0.46
N GLU A 292 8.85 24.59 -0.80
CA GLU A 292 9.37 23.66 -1.80
C GLU A 292 10.88 23.82 -2.07
N LYS A 293 11.44 25.03 -1.88
CA LYS A 293 12.86 25.26 -2.06
C LYS A 293 13.69 24.52 -1.00
N ASP A 294 13.20 24.42 0.23
CA ASP A 294 13.88 23.67 1.30
C ASP A 294 13.84 22.17 1.03
N ILE A 295 12.69 21.69 0.56
CA ILE A 295 12.54 20.29 0.10
C ILE A 295 13.52 20.00 -1.04
N GLU A 296 13.65 20.91 -2.01
CA GLU A 296 14.57 20.73 -3.13
C GLU A 296 16.04 20.67 -2.68
N ILE A 297 16.42 21.49 -1.69
CA ILE A 297 17.77 21.46 -1.11
C ILE A 297 18.06 20.09 -0.50
N ILE A 298 17.17 19.57 0.35
CA ILE A 298 17.43 18.29 1.00
C ILE A 298 17.37 17.12 0.01
N ASN A 299 16.45 17.15 -0.97
CA ASN A 299 16.34 16.10 -1.99
C ASN A 299 17.58 16.01 -2.89
N LYS A 300 18.32 17.11 -3.09
CA LYS A 300 19.63 17.08 -3.78
C LYS A 300 20.71 16.33 -2.99
N LEU A 301 20.58 16.30 -1.66
CA LEU A 301 21.54 15.70 -0.74
C LEU A 301 21.20 14.24 -0.41
N ILE A 302 19.91 13.87 -0.47
CA ILE A 302 19.48 12.48 -0.39
C ILE A 302 20.09 11.74 -1.59
N PRO A 303 20.78 10.59 -1.38
CA PRO A 303 21.52 9.90 -2.44
C PRO A 303 20.68 9.68 -3.70
N GLN A 304 21.14 10.26 -4.80
CA GLN A 304 20.51 10.17 -6.11
C GLN A 304 20.65 8.73 -6.66
N VAL A 305 19.54 8.01 -6.76
CA VAL A 305 19.47 6.79 -7.58
C VAL A 305 19.56 7.24 -9.03
N ARG A 306 20.76 7.20 -9.62
CA ARG A 306 20.89 7.36 -11.08
C ARG A 306 20.55 6.01 -11.74
N PRO A 307 19.52 5.93 -12.59
CA PRO A 307 19.37 4.77 -13.47
C PRO A 307 20.56 4.72 -14.45
N LYS A 308 21.11 3.52 -14.66
CA LYS A 308 21.90 3.21 -15.86
C LYS A 308 20.96 2.67 -16.93
#